data_AF-A0A4U8V2E0-F1
#
_entry.id   AF-A0A4U8V2E0-F1
#
_cell.length_a   1.000
_cell.length_b   1.000
_cell.length_c   1.000
_cell.angle_alpha   90.00
_cell.angle_beta   90.00
_cell.angle_gamma   90.00
#
_symmetry.space_group_name_H-M   'P 1'
#
loop_
_entity.id
_entity.type
_entity.pdbx_description
1 polymer ?
#
loop_
_entity_poly.entity_id
_entity_poly.type
_entity_poly.pdbx_seq_one_letter_code
_entity_poly.pdbx_strand_id
1 'polypeptide(L)'
;MYWSALTITTLGEQPEPNMSYQNLYEIFDSLVGILLFAVIVGSVGDMVANSNAYTSNLRNQLDGVKLYMGTRNVEQLLQKKALHYFGFMLNNRHVDDKPIKRYLPAKLKHTMQLNIHQDMLKDVDLFKGSDDKLIYELVGKLKLHLFCPGDEICKRGDHGKEMYIVKSGQLTAMAEDNHTVLFTIPEG
;
A
#
# COMPACT_ATOMS: atom_id res chain seq x y z
N MET A 1 12.63 -7.58 -42.87
CA MET A 1 12.99 -7.34 -41.45
C MET A 1 13.55 -5.93 -41.24
N TYR A 2 14.68 -5.53 -41.86
CA TYR A 2 15.25 -4.18 -41.69
C TYR A 2 14.30 -3.05 -42.16
N TRP A 3 13.76 -3.19 -43.38
CA TRP A 3 12.83 -2.22 -43.96
C TRP A 3 11.54 -2.07 -43.15
N SER A 4 10.91 -3.17 -42.76
CA SER A 4 9.71 -3.18 -41.92
C SER A 4 9.94 -2.53 -40.54
N ALA A 5 11.11 -2.70 -39.95
CA ALA A 5 11.45 -2.08 -38.66
C ALA A 5 11.59 -0.55 -38.78
N LEU A 6 12.13 -0.04 -39.89
CA LEU A 6 12.29 1.39 -40.15
C LEU A 6 10.94 2.11 -40.38
N THR A 7 10.02 1.47 -41.10
CA THR A 7 8.65 2.00 -41.31
C THR A 7 7.88 2.02 -39.99
N ILE A 8 8.01 0.97 -39.16
CA ILE A 8 7.35 0.87 -37.85
C ILE A 8 7.90 1.87 -36.83
N THR A 9 9.18 2.21 -36.90
CA THR A 9 9.84 3.13 -35.94
C THR A 9 9.85 4.59 -36.43
N THR A 10 9.15 4.91 -37.52
CA THR A 10 9.04 6.26 -38.10
C THR A 10 10.39 6.92 -38.45
N LEU A 11 11.44 6.12 -38.70
CA LEU A 11 12.78 6.61 -39.05
C LEU A 11 12.86 7.13 -40.50
N GLY A 12 11.92 6.76 -41.37
CA GLY A 12 11.60 7.50 -42.60
C GLY A 12 12.65 7.46 -43.72
N GLU A 13 13.71 6.66 -43.64
CA GLU A 13 14.69 6.51 -44.73
C GLU A 13 14.21 5.50 -45.79
N GLN A 14 13.14 5.84 -46.53
CA GLN A 14 12.72 5.07 -47.72
C GLN A 14 13.06 5.80 -49.03
N PRO A 15 13.57 5.08 -50.05
CA PRO A 15 13.88 5.66 -51.36
C PRO A 15 12.62 6.18 -52.07
N GLU A 16 12.78 7.19 -52.94
CA GLU A 16 11.67 7.88 -53.59
C GLU A 16 10.73 6.92 -54.37
N PRO A 17 9.41 7.00 -54.13
CA PRO A 17 8.44 6.08 -54.71
C PRO A 17 8.26 6.28 -56.23
N ASN A 18 8.50 5.25 -57.04
CA ASN A 18 8.40 5.31 -58.51
C ASN A 18 7.31 4.41 -59.14
N MET A 19 6.28 3.99 -58.40
CA MET A 19 5.12 3.23 -58.93
C MET A 19 3.86 3.42 -58.06
N SER A 20 2.75 3.87 -58.64
CA SER A 20 1.54 4.29 -57.88
C SER A 20 0.97 3.24 -56.91
N TYR A 21 1.10 1.94 -57.21
CA TYR A 21 0.63 0.85 -56.34
C TYR A 21 1.54 0.64 -55.11
N GLN A 22 2.84 0.87 -55.25
CA GLN A 22 3.80 0.74 -54.13
C GLN A 22 3.55 1.83 -53.08
N ASN A 23 3.21 3.04 -53.52
CA ASN A 23 2.92 4.18 -52.64
C ASN A 23 1.67 3.92 -51.78
N LEU A 24 0.63 3.28 -52.34
CA LEU A 24 -0.59 2.98 -51.61
C LEU A 24 -0.37 1.91 -50.53
N TYR A 25 0.48 0.92 -50.84
CA TYR A 25 0.90 -0.08 -49.86
C TYR A 25 1.75 0.55 -48.75
N GLU A 26 2.65 1.47 -49.08
CA GLU A 26 3.50 2.18 -48.12
C GLU A 26 2.69 3.12 -47.19
N ILE A 27 1.68 3.81 -47.71
CA ILE A 27 0.74 4.59 -46.89
C ILE A 27 -0.05 3.68 -45.95
N PHE A 28 -0.48 2.50 -46.42
CA PHE A 28 -1.22 1.57 -45.57
C PHE A 28 -0.34 0.96 -44.48
N ASP A 29 0.87 0.52 -44.83
CA ASP A 29 1.86 -0.04 -43.88
C ASP A 29 2.29 1.00 -42.82
N SER A 30 2.51 2.25 -43.23
CA SER A 30 2.84 3.33 -42.29
C SER A 30 1.69 3.68 -41.34
N LEU A 31 0.43 3.70 -41.81
CA LEU A 31 -0.74 3.88 -40.93
C LEU A 31 -0.88 2.74 -39.92
N VAL A 32 -0.69 1.49 -40.37
CA VAL A 32 -0.71 0.31 -39.48
C VAL A 32 0.44 0.38 -38.47
N GLY A 33 1.64 0.78 -38.90
CA GLY A 33 2.81 0.94 -38.04
C GLY A 33 2.59 1.98 -36.94
N ILE A 34 2.04 3.15 -37.27
CA ILE A 34 1.72 4.21 -36.30
C ILE A 34 0.67 3.74 -35.29
N LEU A 35 -0.38 3.03 -35.73
CA LEU A 35 -1.41 2.50 -34.85
C LEU A 35 -0.84 1.44 -33.89
N LEU A 36 -0.02 0.52 -34.38
CA LEU A 36 0.65 -0.49 -33.56
C LEU A 36 1.58 0.16 -32.52
N PHE A 37 2.36 1.16 -32.93
CA PHE A 37 3.23 1.90 -32.02
C PHE A 37 2.44 2.62 -30.92
N ALA A 38 1.34 3.30 -31.29
CA ALA A 38 0.47 3.98 -30.33
C ALA A 38 -0.13 3.02 -29.29
N VAL A 39 -0.59 1.84 -29.70
CA VAL A 39 -1.13 0.81 -28.79
C VAL A 39 -0.04 0.29 -27.84
N ILE A 40 1.16 0.00 -28.35
CA ILE A 40 2.27 -0.48 -27.53
C ILE A 40 2.64 0.57 -26.47
N VAL A 41 2.83 1.83 -26.86
CA VAL A 41 3.17 2.91 -25.94
C VAL A 41 2.05 3.13 -24.91
N GLY A 42 0.79 3.09 -25.34
CA GLY A 42 -0.37 3.17 -24.44
C GLY A 42 -0.37 2.05 -23.40
N SER A 43 -0.17 0.81 -23.83
CA SER A 43 -0.14 -0.35 -22.93
C SER A 43 1.00 -0.31 -21.92
N VAL A 44 2.19 0.17 -22.32
CA VAL A 44 3.32 0.37 -21.41
C VAL A 44 3.02 1.50 -20.43
N GLY A 45 2.40 2.60 -20.89
CA GLY A 45 1.93 3.68 -20.04
C GLY A 45 0.95 3.20 -18.96
N ASP A 46 -0.05 2.41 -19.35
CA ASP A 46 -1.02 1.82 -18.44
C ASP A 46 -0.36 0.85 -17.45
N MET A 47 0.58 0.02 -17.91
CA MET A 47 1.31 -0.89 -17.04
C MET A 47 2.15 -0.15 -15.99
N VAL A 48 2.82 0.94 -16.39
CA VAL A 48 3.59 1.80 -15.47
C VAL A 48 2.67 2.50 -14.47
N ALA A 49 1.55 3.05 -14.93
CA ALA A 49 0.57 3.70 -14.08
C ALA A 49 -0.05 2.72 -13.07
N ASN A 50 -0.41 1.52 -13.51
CA ASN A 50 -1.04 0.49 -12.68
C ASN A 50 -0.05 -0.15 -11.69
N SER A 51 1.19 -0.43 -12.11
CA SER A 51 2.25 -0.96 -11.25
C SER A 51 2.54 -0.02 -10.06
N ASN A 52 2.41 1.29 -10.28
CA ASN A 52 2.59 2.31 -9.26
C ASN A 52 1.28 2.90 -8.71
N ALA A 53 0.12 2.27 -8.93
CA ALA A 53 -1.15 2.84 -8.48
C ALA A 53 -1.21 3.00 -6.94
N TYR A 54 -0.70 2.03 -6.19
CA TYR A 54 -0.64 2.11 -4.72
C TYR A 54 0.32 3.22 -4.25
N THR A 55 1.52 3.28 -4.83
CA THR A 55 2.54 4.28 -4.45
C THR A 55 2.11 5.69 -4.86
N SER A 56 1.43 5.83 -5.99
CA SER A 56 0.82 7.09 -6.45
C SER A 56 -0.27 7.58 -5.50
N ASN A 57 -1.20 6.71 -5.10
CA ASN A 57 -2.26 7.07 -4.15
C ASN A 57 -1.71 7.52 -2.79
N LEU A 58 -0.72 6.80 -2.25
CA LEU A 58 -0.10 7.17 -0.98
C LEU A 58 0.67 8.49 -1.08
N ARG A 59 1.35 8.74 -2.21
CA ARG A 59 2.01 10.03 -2.50
C ARG A 59 0.99 11.17 -2.54
N ASN A 60 -0.14 11.00 -3.22
CA ASN A 60 -1.19 12.00 -3.27
C ASN A 60 -1.75 12.34 -1.88
N GLN A 61 -1.95 11.32 -1.02
CA GLN A 61 -2.36 11.55 0.37
C GLN A 61 -1.30 12.32 1.16
N LEU A 62 -0.03 11.93 1.04
CA LEU A 62 1.08 12.59 1.70
C LEU A 62 1.24 14.05 1.27
N ASP A 63 1.03 14.36 -0.01
CA ASP A 63 1.08 15.74 -0.51
C ASP A 63 -0.09 16.57 0.04
N GLY A 64 -1.29 15.98 0.17
CA GLY A 64 -2.42 16.62 0.85
C GLY A 64 -2.13 16.93 2.32
N VAL A 65 -1.50 15.99 3.03
CA VAL A 65 -1.10 16.19 4.43
C VAL A 65 -0.02 17.27 4.57
N LYS A 66 0.98 17.29 3.67
CA LYS A 66 1.99 18.36 3.62
C LYS A 66 1.36 19.73 3.43
N LEU A 67 0.45 19.85 2.47
CA LEU A 67 -0.27 21.09 2.21
C LEU A 67 -1.04 21.55 3.46
N TYR A 68 -1.79 20.65 4.09
CA TYR A 68 -2.52 20.93 5.32
C TYR A 68 -1.62 21.42 6.45
N MET A 69 -0.47 20.76 6.66
CA MET A 69 0.50 21.15 7.69
C MET A 69 1.15 22.51 7.41
N GLY A 70 1.44 22.81 6.15
CA GLY A 70 1.98 24.09 5.72
C GLY A 70 0.99 25.24 5.91
N THR A 71 -0.28 25.05 5.54
CA THR A 71 -1.32 26.08 5.69
C THR A 71 -1.65 26.37 7.16
N ARG A 72 -1.60 25.36 8.02
CA ARG A 72 -1.91 25.49 9.45
C ARG A 72 -0.70 25.79 10.33
N ASN A 73 0.50 25.93 9.74
CA ASN A 73 1.74 26.24 10.44
C ASN A 73 2.03 25.25 11.58
N VAL A 74 1.85 23.96 11.30
CA VAL A 74 2.07 22.87 12.27
C VAL A 74 3.54 22.82 12.67
N GLU A 75 3.84 22.56 13.94
CA GLU A 75 5.20 22.46 14.46
C GLU A 75 6.05 21.43 13.67
N GLN A 76 7.30 21.77 13.39
CA GLN A 76 8.21 20.94 12.57
C GLN A 76 8.39 19.51 13.11
N LEU A 77 8.34 19.33 14.44
CA LEU A 77 8.45 18.02 15.05
C LEU A 77 7.27 17.12 14.66
N LEU A 78 6.05 17.66 14.69
CA LEU A 78 4.85 16.91 14.29
C LEU A 78 4.83 16.63 12.79
N GLN A 79 5.34 17.57 11.97
CA GLN A 79 5.49 17.35 10.52
C GLN A 79 6.45 16.20 10.22
N LYS A 80 7.60 16.16 10.91
CA LYS A 80 8.57 15.06 10.77
C LYS A 80 7.97 13.72 11.19
N LYS A 81 7.21 13.67 12.29
CA LYS A 81 6.50 12.45 12.73
C LYS A 81 5.51 11.97 11.68
N ALA A 82 4.69 12.87 11.12
CA ALA A 82 3.74 12.53 10.06
C ALA A 82 4.44 11.97 8.82
N LEU A 83 5.51 12.62 8.36
CA LEU A 83 6.28 12.15 7.20
C LEU A 83 6.94 10.79 7.46
N HIS A 84 7.48 10.58 8.67
CA HIS A 84 8.06 9.31 9.08
C HIS A 84 7.01 8.18 9.05
N TYR A 85 5.80 8.45 9.55
CA TYR A 85 4.69 7.49 9.51
C TYR A 85 4.33 7.06 8.08
N PHE A 86 4.17 8.02 7.15
CA PHE A 86 3.90 7.67 5.75
C PHE A 86 5.08 6.95 5.07
N GLY A 87 6.31 7.33 5.38
CA GLY A 87 7.51 6.63 4.89
C GLY A 87 7.55 5.17 5.37
N PHE A 88 7.24 4.95 6.65
CA PHE A 88 7.14 3.62 7.24
C PHE A 88 6.03 2.78 6.60
N MET A 89 4.86 3.37 6.31
CA MET A 89 3.76 2.69 5.63
C MET A 89 4.09 2.30 4.19
N LEU A 90 4.87 3.13 3.48
CA LEU A 90 5.32 2.85 2.11
C LEU A 90 6.30 1.66 2.08
N ASN A 91 7.21 1.60 3.06
CA ASN A 91 8.20 0.52 3.16
C ASN A 91 7.56 -0.80 3.59
N ASN A 92 6.65 -0.75 4.56
CA ASN A 92 5.98 -1.93 5.12
C ASN A 92 4.73 -2.34 4.36
N ARG A 93 4.73 -2.20 3.01
CA ARG A 93 3.65 -2.52 2.03
C ARG A 93 2.34 -2.94 2.71
N HIS A 94 1.73 -2.00 3.43
CA HIS A 94 0.53 -2.33 4.16
C HIS A 94 -0.58 -2.39 3.14
N VAL A 95 -1.06 -3.58 2.81
CA VAL A 95 -2.25 -3.72 1.98
C VAL A 95 -3.36 -3.12 2.83
N ASP A 96 -3.77 -1.89 2.54
CA ASP A 96 -4.95 -1.32 3.15
C ASP A 96 -6.08 -2.28 2.78
N ASP A 97 -6.58 -3.05 3.75
CA ASP A 97 -7.60 -4.07 3.54
C ASP A 97 -8.95 -3.47 3.10
N LYS A 98 -9.10 -2.16 3.20
CA LYS A 98 -10.37 -1.45 2.99
C LYS A 98 -11.03 -1.67 1.63
N PRO A 99 -10.33 -1.70 0.47
CA PRO A 99 -10.96 -1.97 -0.81
C PRO A 99 -11.38 -3.44 -0.91
N ILE A 100 -10.54 -4.39 -0.48
CA ILE A 100 -10.84 -5.84 -0.52
C ILE A 100 -12.06 -6.17 0.37
N LYS A 101 -12.16 -5.52 1.54
CA LYS A 101 -13.27 -5.68 2.49
C LYS A 101 -14.63 -5.25 1.93
N ARG A 102 -14.69 -4.45 0.87
CA ARG A 102 -15.97 -4.02 0.24
C ARG A 102 -16.52 -5.03 -0.77
N TYR A 103 -15.64 -5.82 -1.40
CA TYR A 103 -16.04 -6.79 -2.42
C TYR A 103 -16.35 -8.17 -1.83
N LEU A 104 -15.90 -8.45 -0.61
CA LEU A 104 -16.08 -9.75 0.03
C LEU A 104 -17.39 -9.83 0.84
N PRO A 105 -18.19 -10.91 0.67
CA PRO A 105 -19.33 -11.19 1.54
C PRO A 105 -18.90 -11.30 3.01
N ALA A 106 -19.77 -10.85 3.93
CA ALA A 106 -19.46 -10.81 5.37
C ALA A 106 -18.99 -12.16 5.94
N LYS A 107 -19.57 -13.28 5.46
CA LYS A 107 -19.19 -14.64 5.87
C LYS A 107 -17.74 -14.98 5.49
N LEU A 108 -17.35 -14.68 4.24
CA LEU A 108 -16.00 -14.98 3.74
C LEU A 108 -14.94 -14.10 4.39
N LYS A 109 -15.27 -12.82 4.63
CA LYS A 109 -14.42 -11.89 5.38
C LYS A 109 -14.14 -12.43 6.78
N HIS A 110 -15.18 -12.88 7.47
CA HIS A 110 -15.02 -13.39 8.83
C HIS A 110 -14.18 -14.66 8.87
N THR A 111 -14.40 -15.61 7.93
CA THR A 111 -13.57 -16.82 7.82
C THR A 111 -12.11 -16.50 7.52
N MET A 112 -11.82 -15.52 6.65
CA MET A 112 -10.45 -15.07 6.40
C MET A 112 -9.80 -14.44 7.63
N GLN A 113 -10.52 -13.56 8.34
CA GLN A 113 -10.01 -12.95 9.57
C GLN A 113 -9.70 -14.01 10.63
N LEU A 114 -10.59 -15.01 10.78
CA LEU A 114 -10.39 -16.14 11.67
C LEU A 114 -9.08 -16.86 11.31
N ASN A 115 -8.90 -17.26 10.06
CA ASN A 115 -7.70 -17.98 9.64
C ASN A 115 -6.40 -17.16 9.83
N ILE A 116 -6.44 -15.84 9.68
CA ILE A 116 -5.25 -14.98 9.79
C ILE A 116 -4.87 -14.69 11.26
N HIS A 117 -5.85 -14.60 12.17
CA HIS A 117 -5.64 -14.09 13.52
C HIS A 117 -5.93 -15.10 14.65
N GLN A 118 -6.52 -16.25 14.34
CA GLN A 118 -6.89 -17.24 15.36
C GLN A 118 -5.67 -17.79 16.09
N ASP A 119 -4.59 -18.11 15.39
CA ASP A 119 -3.40 -18.71 15.99
C ASP A 119 -2.73 -17.71 16.96
N MET A 120 -2.59 -16.45 16.54
CA MET A 120 -2.11 -15.37 17.39
C MET A 120 -2.93 -15.24 18.69
N LEU A 121 -4.27 -15.28 18.61
CA LEU A 121 -5.11 -15.17 19.81
C LEU A 121 -5.03 -16.39 20.73
N LYS A 122 -4.83 -17.59 20.18
CA LYS A 122 -4.68 -18.82 20.97
C LYS A 122 -3.34 -18.90 21.69
N ASP A 123 -2.32 -18.24 21.15
CA ASP A 123 -0.99 -18.20 21.74
C ASP A 123 -0.88 -17.22 22.92
N VAL A 124 -1.75 -16.21 23.00
CA VAL A 124 -1.82 -15.28 24.13
C VAL A 124 -2.27 -16.01 25.40
N ASP A 125 -1.49 -15.91 26.47
CA ASP A 125 -1.76 -16.58 27.75
C ASP A 125 -3.16 -16.26 28.33
N LEU A 126 -3.67 -15.07 28.09
CA LEU A 126 -4.99 -14.63 28.55
C LEU A 126 -6.15 -15.45 27.96
N PHE A 127 -5.97 -15.98 26.74
CA PHE A 127 -7.02 -16.68 26.00
C PHE A 127 -6.78 -18.19 25.88
N LYS A 128 -5.68 -18.71 26.43
CA LYS A 128 -5.41 -20.15 26.48
C LYS A 128 -6.52 -20.89 27.23
N GLY A 129 -7.12 -21.88 26.56
CA GLY A 129 -8.23 -22.68 27.12
C GLY A 129 -9.61 -22.01 27.08
N SER A 130 -9.76 -20.87 26.41
CA SER A 130 -11.06 -20.25 26.16
C SER A 130 -11.89 -21.02 25.13
N ASP A 131 -13.22 -20.87 25.18
CA ASP A 131 -14.13 -21.45 24.18
C ASP A 131 -13.82 -20.88 22.78
N ASP A 132 -13.80 -21.76 21.77
CA ASP A 132 -13.58 -21.38 20.37
C ASP A 132 -14.60 -20.34 19.89
N LYS A 133 -15.82 -20.34 20.46
CA LYS A 133 -16.84 -19.31 20.18
C LYS A 133 -16.41 -17.91 20.62
N LEU A 134 -15.74 -17.78 21.76
CA LEU A 134 -15.23 -16.50 22.25
C LEU A 134 -14.14 -15.97 21.32
N ILE A 135 -13.20 -16.84 20.93
CA ILE A 135 -12.13 -16.50 19.97
C ILE A 135 -12.73 -16.04 18.65
N TYR A 136 -13.74 -16.76 18.15
CA TYR A 136 -14.45 -16.42 16.92
C TYR A 136 -15.07 -15.00 16.97
N GLU A 137 -15.78 -14.66 18.06
CA GLU A 137 -16.36 -13.33 18.23
C GLU A 137 -15.30 -12.22 18.38
N LEU A 138 -14.21 -12.50 19.10
CA LEU A 138 -13.11 -11.56 19.30
C LEU A 138 -12.42 -11.22 17.97
N VAL A 139 -12.13 -12.22 17.14
CA VAL A 139 -11.51 -11.98 15.82
C VAL A 139 -12.36 -11.07 14.95
N GLY A 140 -13.69 -11.19 15.02
CA GLY A 140 -14.60 -10.31 14.29
C GLY A 140 -14.52 -8.83 14.71
N LYS A 141 -14.07 -8.55 15.93
CA LYS A 141 -13.94 -7.20 16.50
C LYS A 141 -12.50 -6.67 16.49
N LEU A 142 -11.51 -7.50 16.16
CA LEU A 142 -10.12 -7.07 16.06
C LEU A 142 -9.93 -6.00 14.99
N LYS A 143 -9.19 -4.95 15.36
CA LYS A 143 -8.75 -3.88 14.45
C LYS A 143 -7.23 -3.85 14.47
N LEU A 144 -6.63 -3.89 13.29
CA LEU A 144 -5.19 -3.75 13.13
C LEU A 144 -4.82 -2.27 13.22
N HIS A 145 -3.94 -1.94 14.15
CA HIS A 145 -3.35 -0.60 14.29
C HIS A 145 -1.84 -0.70 14.06
N LEU A 146 -1.29 0.28 13.34
CA LEU A 146 0.14 0.38 13.06
C LEU A 146 0.71 1.57 13.83
N PHE A 147 1.77 1.33 14.58
CA PHE A 147 2.50 2.35 15.33
C PHE A 147 3.94 2.42 14.82
N CYS A 148 4.51 3.62 14.76
CA CYS A 148 5.90 3.80 14.42
C CYS A 148 6.81 3.64 15.65
N PRO A 149 8.09 3.28 15.44
CA PRO A 149 9.06 3.28 16.54
C PRO A 149 9.11 4.64 17.25
N GLY A 150 8.95 4.62 18.57
CA GLY A 150 8.92 5.83 19.40
C GLY A 150 7.54 6.49 19.57
N ASP A 151 6.48 5.92 19.00
CA ASP A 151 5.12 6.36 19.28
C ASP A 151 4.67 5.88 20.68
N GLU A 152 4.03 6.78 21.42
CA GLU A 152 3.45 6.47 22.73
C GLU A 152 2.02 5.97 22.53
N ILE A 153 1.76 4.70 22.86
CA ILE A 153 0.43 4.07 22.67
C ILE A 153 -0.53 4.44 23.81
N CYS A 154 -0.07 4.32 25.05
CA CYS A 154 -0.85 4.63 26.24
C CYS A 154 -0.02 5.52 27.16
N LYS A 155 -0.63 6.54 27.77
CA LYS A 155 0.02 7.36 28.79
C LYS A 155 -0.54 7.07 30.17
N ARG A 156 0.31 7.23 31.19
CA ARG A 156 -0.14 7.14 32.59
C ARG A 156 -1.18 8.24 32.84
N GLY A 157 -2.34 7.85 33.33
CA GLY A 157 -3.48 8.75 33.56
C GLY A 157 -4.57 8.66 32.48
N ASP A 158 -4.33 7.99 31.36
CA ASP A 158 -5.37 7.75 30.36
C ASP A 158 -6.36 6.67 30.83
N HIS A 159 -7.62 6.84 30.44
CA HIS A 159 -8.66 5.84 30.69
C HIS A 159 -8.46 4.62 29.77
N GLY A 160 -8.05 3.49 30.34
CA GLY A 160 -7.90 2.21 29.61
C GLY A 160 -9.24 1.63 29.19
N LYS A 161 -9.68 1.92 27.96
CA LYS A 161 -10.91 1.38 27.36
C LYS A 161 -10.67 0.30 26.31
N GLU A 162 -9.41 0.09 25.94
CA GLU A 162 -9.01 -0.77 24.82
C GLU A 162 -7.93 -1.76 25.28
N MET A 163 -7.87 -2.91 24.61
CA MET A 163 -6.85 -3.93 24.80
C MET A 163 -6.07 -4.08 23.50
N TYR A 164 -4.74 -4.10 23.61
CA TYR A 164 -3.83 -4.27 22.47
C TYR A 164 -3.12 -5.61 22.59
N ILE A 165 -2.87 -6.24 21.44
CA ILE A 165 -2.13 -7.50 21.32
C ILE A 165 -1.02 -7.30 20.30
N VAL A 166 0.20 -7.71 20.62
CA VAL A 166 1.39 -7.41 19.82
C VAL A 166 1.54 -8.47 18.74
N LYS A 167 1.10 -8.15 17.51
CA LYS A 167 1.24 -9.07 16.37
C LYS A 167 2.69 -9.16 15.88
N SER A 168 3.36 -8.02 15.75
CA SER A 168 4.76 -7.97 15.34
C SER A 168 5.43 -6.72 15.88
N GLY A 169 6.69 -6.87 16.27
CA GLY A 169 7.47 -5.86 16.98
C GLY A 169 7.45 -6.07 18.49
N GLN A 170 7.78 -5.01 19.21
CA GLN A 170 7.95 -5.08 20.65
C GLN A 170 7.51 -3.77 21.28
N LEU A 171 6.82 -3.85 22.43
CA LEU A 171 6.42 -2.66 23.18
C LEU A 171 7.25 -2.56 24.46
N THR A 172 7.64 -1.34 24.79
CA THR A 172 8.45 -1.08 25.99
C THR A 172 7.65 -0.20 26.94
N ALA A 173 7.41 -0.69 28.15
CA ALA A 173 6.82 0.11 29.22
C ALA A 173 7.91 0.99 29.83
N MET A 174 7.74 2.31 29.75
CA MET A 174 8.66 3.28 30.32
C MET A 174 8.15 3.79 31.68
N ALA A 175 9.07 4.11 32.60
CA ALA A 175 8.78 4.78 33.85
C ALA A 175 8.36 6.25 33.62
N GLU A 176 7.89 6.93 34.67
CA GLU A 176 7.47 8.34 34.57
C GLU A 176 8.55 9.28 34.02
N ASP A 177 9.82 8.94 34.23
CA ASP A 177 10.96 9.72 33.75
C ASP A 177 11.25 9.55 32.24
N ASN A 178 10.48 8.71 31.53
CA ASN A 178 10.62 8.38 30.10
C ASN A 178 12.01 7.86 29.66
N HIS A 179 12.90 7.60 30.63
CA HIS A 179 14.27 7.14 30.40
C HIS A 179 14.51 5.72 30.92
N THR A 180 13.73 5.28 31.90
CA THR A 180 13.88 3.95 32.51
C THR A 180 12.87 2.98 31.92
N VAL A 181 13.36 1.87 31.37
CA VAL A 181 12.53 0.77 30.88
C VAL A 181 12.11 -0.10 32.06
N LEU A 182 10.80 -0.27 32.28
CA LEU A 182 10.25 -1.11 33.33
C LEU A 182 10.21 -2.58 32.89
N PHE A 183 9.56 -2.84 31.75
CA PHE A 183 9.47 -4.17 31.17
C PHE A 183 9.17 -4.06 29.68
N THR A 184 9.38 -5.17 28.98
CA THR A 184 9.22 -5.22 27.53
C THR A 184 8.25 -6.35 27.17
N ILE A 185 7.26 -6.03 26.35
CA ILE A 185 6.20 -6.92 25.89
C ILE A 185 6.58 -7.41 24.48
N PRO A 186 6.99 -8.69 24.33
CA PRO A 186 7.33 -9.29 23.04
C PRO A 186 6.07 -9.57 22.19
N GLU A 187 6.28 -10.10 20.99
CA GLU A 187 5.21 -10.64 20.14
C GLU A 187 4.48 -11.80 20.85
N GLY A 188 3.15 -11.87 20.71
CA GLY A 188 2.28 -12.83 21.38
C GLY A 188 1.21 -12.16 22.22
#